data_AF-L9XN32-F1
#
_entry.id   AF-L9XN32-F1
#
_cell.length_a   1.000
_cell.length_b   1.000
_cell.length_c   1.000
_cell.angle_alpha   90.00
_cell.angle_beta   90.00
_cell.angle_gamma   90.00
#
_symmetry.space_group_name_H-M   'P 1'
#
loop_
_entity.id
_entity.type
_entity.pdbx_description
1 polymer ?
#
loop_
_entity_poly.entity_id
_entity_poly.type
_entity_poly.pdbx_seq_one_letter_code
_entity_poly.pdbx_strand_id
1 'polypeptide(L)'
;MSGYVQLKSIEGWRLDGSNETVLDIAYSDREESVAGHVYEPWTEYVDDPDRPTVSETFHDELRQTYDQLWYVIGVCSDQWDTGDSTGCRNDFTDRNNFNQAQVYDRVEASYSKEDEYIEIHDVTGTQTPAETQ
;
A
#
# COMPACT_ATOMS: atom_id res chain seq x y z
N MET A 1 10.97 12.17 -2.14
CA MET A 1 10.98 12.29 -0.66
C MET A 1 11.27 10.90 -0.15
N SER A 2 12.21 10.75 0.77
CA SER A 2 12.64 9.43 1.21
C SER A 2 11.73 8.93 2.32
N GLY A 3 11.27 7.69 2.24
CA GLY A 3 10.39 7.10 3.24
C GLY A 3 10.40 5.59 3.20
N TYR A 4 9.45 4.97 3.88
CA TYR A 4 9.16 3.54 3.76
C TYR A 4 7.67 3.31 3.58
N VAL A 5 7.31 2.24 2.88
CA VAL A 5 5.91 1.84 2.72
C VAL A 5 5.44 1.15 4.00
N GLN A 6 4.46 1.71 4.70
CA GLN A 6 3.87 1.06 5.87
C GLN A 6 2.60 0.29 5.56
N LEU A 7 1.91 0.57 4.47
CA LEU A 7 0.59 0.00 4.19
C LEU A 7 0.36 -0.19 2.70
N LYS A 8 -0.37 -1.25 2.36
CA LYS A 8 -0.96 -1.50 1.05
C LYS A 8 -2.38 -2.00 1.26
N SER A 9 -3.36 -1.32 0.67
CA SER A 9 -4.75 -1.76 0.65
C SER A 9 -5.35 -1.70 -0.75
N ILE A 10 -6.31 -2.58 -1.00
CA ILE A 10 -7.18 -2.58 -2.18
C ILE A 10 -8.62 -2.47 -1.68
N GLU A 11 -9.31 -1.40 -2.08
CA GLU A 11 -10.71 -1.15 -1.71
C GLU A 11 -11.58 -1.28 -2.96
N GLY A 12 -12.58 -2.18 -2.89
CA GLY A 12 -13.58 -2.38 -3.94
C GLY A 12 -14.92 -1.78 -3.55
N TRP A 13 -15.55 -1.03 -4.45
CA TRP A 13 -16.86 -0.41 -4.24
C TRP A 13 -17.87 -0.87 -5.29
N ARG A 14 -19.08 -1.19 -4.85
CA ARG A 14 -20.21 -1.58 -5.70
C ARG A 14 -21.18 -0.41 -5.94
N LEU A 15 -22.01 -0.50 -6.99
CA LEU A 15 -23.02 0.54 -7.32
C LEU A 15 -23.98 0.88 -6.19
N ASP A 16 -24.26 -0.07 -5.31
CA ASP A 16 -25.15 0.15 -4.16
C ASP A 16 -24.49 0.94 -3.02
N GLY A 17 -23.21 1.31 -3.19
CA GLY A 17 -22.42 2.06 -2.23
C GLY A 17 -21.78 1.19 -1.15
N SER A 18 -21.96 -0.14 -1.19
CA SER A 18 -21.21 -1.05 -0.33
C SER A 18 -19.74 -1.11 -0.75
N ASN A 19 -18.85 -1.20 0.23
CA ASN A 19 -17.42 -1.37 0.02
C ASN A 19 -16.92 -2.64 0.71
N GLU A 20 -15.86 -3.21 0.14
CA GLU A 20 -15.15 -4.36 0.68
C GLU A 20 -13.65 -4.09 0.57
N THR A 21 -12.94 -4.29 1.68
CA THR A 21 -11.48 -4.33 1.69
C THR A 21 -11.03 -5.68 1.15
N VAL A 22 -10.54 -5.67 -0.08
CA VAL A 22 -10.07 -6.87 -0.80
C VAL A 22 -8.79 -7.40 -0.16
N LEU A 23 -7.90 -6.47 0.21
CA LEU A 23 -6.62 -6.74 0.81
C LEU A 23 -6.23 -5.55 1.66
N ASP A 24 -5.68 -5.78 2.85
CA ASP A 24 -5.08 -4.76 3.71
C ASP A 24 -3.87 -5.36 4.43
N ILE A 25 -2.68 -4.90 4.06
CA ILE A 25 -1.40 -5.36 4.58
C ILE A 25 -0.64 -4.16 5.13
N ALA A 26 -0.18 -4.25 6.38
CA ALA A 26 0.53 -3.18 7.04
C ALA A 26 1.75 -3.68 7.82
N TYR A 27 2.77 -2.82 7.91
CA TYR A 27 3.91 -3.00 8.79
C TYR A 27 3.58 -2.43 10.17
N SER A 28 3.86 -3.21 11.21
CA SER A 28 3.81 -2.76 12.59
C SER A 28 5.23 -2.46 13.07
N ASP A 29 5.57 -1.19 13.25
CA ASP A 29 6.85 -0.77 13.87
C ASP A 29 7.01 -1.34 15.29
N ARG A 30 5.90 -1.58 15.99
CA ARG A 30 5.91 -2.12 17.36
C ARG A 30 6.28 -3.60 17.40
N GLU A 31 5.72 -4.37 16.47
CA GLU A 31 5.88 -5.82 16.41
C GLU A 31 6.95 -6.24 15.39
N GLU A 32 7.60 -5.26 14.77
CA GLU A 32 8.60 -5.39 13.71
C GLU A 32 8.22 -6.44 12.64
N SER A 33 6.95 -6.45 12.26
CA SER A 33 6.37 -7.48 11.40
C SER A 33 5.33 -6.91 10.44
N VAL A 34 5.21 -7.59 9.30
CA VAL A 34 4.12 -7.38 8.34
C VAL A 34 2.96 -8.28 8.76
N ALA A 35 1.77 -7.71 8.81
CA ALA A 35 0.54 -8.44 9.06
C ALA A 35 -0.57 -7.86 8.21
N GLY A 36 -1.54 -8.70 7.86
CA GLY A 36 -2.66 -8.23 7.08
C GLY A 36 -3.69 -9.30 6.80
N HIS A 37 -4.66 -8.91 5.99
CA HIS A 37 -5.79 -9.74 5.60
C HIS A 37 -5.99 -9.66 4.10
N VAL A 38 -6.23 -10.81 3.48
CA VAL A 38 -6.81 -10.92 2.13
C VAL A 38 -8.19 -11.48 2.29
N TYR A 39 -9.19 -10.81 1.72
CA TYR A 39 -10.57 -11.27 1.80
C TYR A 39 -10.70 -12.64 1.11
N GLU A 40 -11.38 -13.59 1.76
CA GLU A 40 -11.37 -15.01 1.41
C GLU A 40 -11.59 -15.30 -0.10
N PRO A 41 -12.55 -14.66 -0.80
CA PRO A 41 -12.77 -14.88 -2.23
C PRO A 41 -11.58 -14.53 -3.13
N TRP A 42 -10.65 -13.71 -2.65
CA TRP A 42 -9.50 -13.21 -3.42
C TRP A 42 -8.18 -13.90 -3.07
N THR A 43 -8.17 -14.76 -2.06
CA THR A 43 -6.95 -15.42 -1.57
C THR A 43 -6.22 -16.22 -2.65
N GLU A 44 -6.93 -16.82 -3.60
CA GLU A 44 -6.33 -17.58 -4.71
C GLU A 44 -5.62 -16.73 -5.76
N TYR A 45 -5.87 -15.40 -5.77
CA TYR A 45 -5.25 -14.46 -6.70
C TYR A 45 -3.99 -13.78 -6.14
N VAL A 46 -3.70 -13.99 -4.86
CA VAL A 46 -2.56 -13.39 -4.16
C VAL A 46 -1.52 -14.47 -3.88
N ASP A 47 -0.43 -14.46 -4.66
CA ASP A 47 0.65 -15.46 -4.54
C ASP A 47 1.38 -15.38 -3.19
N ASP A 48 1.68 -14.16 -2.73
CA ASP A 48 2.37 -13.87 -1.46
C ASP A 48 1.58 -12.80 -0.69
N PRO A 49 0.84 -13.18 0.37
CA PRO A 49 0.06 -12.24 1.17
C PRO A 49 0.90 -11.16 1.86
N ASP A 50 2.17 -11.43 2.17
CA ASP A 50 3.06 -10.47 2.83
C ASP A 50 3.68 -9.48 1.83
N ARG A 51 3.68 -9.83 0.54
CA ARG A 51 4.25 -9.03 -0.56
C ARG A 51 3.29 -8.98 -1.75
N PRO A 52 2.07 -8.45 -1.56
CA PRO A 52 1.04 -8.58 -2.56
C PRO A 52 1.39 -7.80 -3.83
N THR A 53 1.25 -8.47 -4.96
CA THR A 53 1.25 -7.83 -6.27
C THR A 53 -0.07 -8.16 -6.97
N VAL A 54 -0.54 -7.21 -7.77
CA VAL A 54 -1.80 -7.33 -8.49
C VAL A 54 -1.47 -7.66 -9.94
N SER A 55 -1.62 -8.94 -10.28
CA SER A 55 -1.50 -9.40 -11.67
C SER A 55 -2.58 -8.77 -12.56
N GLU A 56 -2.40 -8.86 -13.88
CA GLU A 56 -3.44 -8.41 -14.82
C GLU A 56 -4.75 -9.18 -14.62
N THR A 57 -4.66 -10.51 -14.50
CA THR A 57 -5.82 -11.36 -14.24
C THR A 57 -6.54 -10.94 -12.95
N PHE A 58 -5.81 -10.72 -11.86
CA PHE A 58 -6.44 -10.30 -10.60
C PHE A 58 -7.10 -8.92 -10.73
N HIS A 59 -6.42 -7.97 -11.37
CA HIS A 59 -7.00 -6.65 -11.64
C HIS A 59 -8.30 -6.74 -12.45
N ASP A 60 -8.33 -7.58 -13.48
CA ASP A 60 -9.49 -7.72 -14.35
C ASP A 60 -10.67 -8.37 -13.62
N GLU A 61 -10.43 -9.37 -12.76
CA GLU A 61 -11.48 -9.97 -11.92
C GLU A 61 -12.04 -8.98 -10.90
N LEU A 62 -11.17 -8.15 -10.30
CA LEU A 62 -11.61 -7.07 -9.41
C LEU A 62 -12.48 -6.05 -10.14
N ARG A 63 -12.12 -5.65 -11.37
CA ARG A 63 -12.91 -4.69 -12.17
C ARG A 63 -14.20 -5.27 -12.74
N GLN A 64 -14.29 -6.60 -12.86
CA GLN A 64 -15.56 -7.27 -13.19
C GLN A 64 -16.51 -7.32 -12.00
N THR A 65 -15.96 -7.35 -10.78
CA THR A 65 -16.73 -7.51 -9.54
C THR A 65 -17.12 -6.18 -8.90
N TYR A 66 -16.22 -5.19 -8.94
CA TYR A 66 -16.38 -3.88 -8.34
C TYR A 66 -16.48 -2.79 -9.41
N ASP A 67 -17.39 -1.84 -9.21
CA ASP A 67 -17.60 -0.70 -10.10
C ASP A 67 -16.50 0.34 -9.96
N GLN A 68 -15.96 0.50 -8.75
CA GLN A 68 -14.77 1.29 -8.49
C GLN A 68 -13.76 0.47 -7.72
N LEU A 69 -12.50 0.63 -8.09
CA LEU A 69 -11.38 -0.08 -7.51
C LEU A 69 -10.30 0.93 -7.16
N TRP A 70 -9.92 0.99 -5.89
CA TRP A 70 -8.92 1.91 -5.38
C TRP A 70 -7.72 1.14 -4.85
N TYR A 71 -6.53 1.53 -5.32
CA TYR A 71 -5.27 1.12 -4.74
C TYR A 71 -4.84 2.18 -3.74
N VAL A 72 -4.52 1.75 -2.52
CA VAL A 72 -4.05 2.62 -1.45
C VAL A 72 -2.65 2.18 -1.06
N ILE A 73 -1.74 3.15 -0.97
CA ILE A 73 -0.40 2.93 -0.42
C ILE A 73 -0.19 3.89 0.75
N GLY A 74 0.43 3.40 1.80
CA GLY A 74 0.90 4.18 2.91
C GLY A 74 2.40 4.40 2.81
N VAL A 75 2.85 5.66 2.91
CA VAL A 75 4.28 5.99 3.05
C VAL A 75 4.53 6.81 4.32
N CYS A 76 5.48 6.38 5.15
CA CYS A 76 5.98 7.09 6.30
C CYS A 76 7.30 7.77 5.95
N SER A 77 7.45 9.02 6.36
CA SER A 77 8.62 9.86 6.11
C SER A 77 8.67 10.97 7.14
N ASP A 78 9.87 11.31 7.58
CA ASP A 78 10.17 12.50 8.35
C ASP A 78 9.96 13.79 7.55
N GLN A 79 9.83 13.69 6.22
CA GLN A 79 9.60 14.83 5.32
C GLN A 79 8.11 15.13 5.07
N TRP A 80 7.19 14.29 5.58
CA TRP A 80 5.75 14.50 5.42
C TRP A 80 5.20 15.63 6.27
N ASP A 81 5.71 15.76 7.49
CA ASP A 81 5.31 16.80 8.44
C ASP A 81 6.38 17.88 8.50
N THR A 82 5.96 19.14 8.64
CA THR A 82 6.87 20.27 8.88
C THR A 82 7.39 20.31 10.33
N GLY A 83 7.47 19.17 11.03
CA GLY A 83 7.80 19.04 12.45
C GLY A 83 8.67 17.82 12.78
N ASP A 84 9.05 17.67 14.04
CA ASP A 84 10.07 16.70 14.52
C ASP A 84 9.61 15.21 14.62
N SER A 85 8.57 14.80 13.88
CA SER A 85 8.08 13.41 13.92
C SER A 85 7.82 12.84 12.52
N THR A 86 8.22 11.59 12.30
CA THR A 86 7.84 10.80 11.13
C THR A 86 6.32 10.79 10.99
N GLY A 87 5.80 11.44 9.94
CA GLY A 87 4.39 11.40 9.57
C GLY A 87 4.14 10.24 8.62
N CYS A 88 3.00 9.58 8.73
CA CYS A 88 2.58 8.55 7.79
C CYS A 88 1.37 9.05 7.01
N ARG A 89 1.45 8.95 5.69
CA ARG A 89 0.33 9.29 4.82
C ARG A 89 -0.13 8.05 4.07
N ASN A 90 -1.43 7.79 4.13
CA ASN A 90 -2.11 6.77 3.34
C ASN A 90 -2.96 7.51 2.31
N ASP A 91 -2.78 7.21 1.04
CA ASP A 91 -3.59 7.82 0.00
C ASP A 91 -3.65 6.95 -1.26
N PHE A 92 -4.43 7.40 -2.25
CA PHE A 92 -4.58 6.67 -3.50
C PHE A 92 -3.28 6.55 -4.28
N THR A 93 -3.18 5.46 -5.04
CA THR A 93 -2.10 5.26 -6.00
C THR A 93 -2.62 4.49 -7.22
N ASP A 94 -1.75 4.20 -8.19
CA ASP A 94 -2.09 3.32 -9.30
C ASP A 94 -1.51 1.91 -9.11
N ARG A 95 -1.93 0.97 -9.96
CA ARG A 95 -1.49 -0.43 -9.91
C ARG A 95 0.02 -0.59 -10.08
N ASN A 96 0.66 0.26 -10.89
CA ASN A 96 2.09 0.15 -11.16
C ASN A 96 2.88 0.56 -9.91
N ASN A 97 2.56 1.70 -9.31
CA ASN A 97 3.12 2.15 -8.04
C ASN A 97 2.86 1.14 -6.91
N PHE A 98 1.62 0.63 -6.83
CA PHE A 98 1.25 -0.41 -5.87
C PHE A 98 2.09 -1.68 -6.05
N ASN A 99 2.35 -2.13 -7.28
CA ASN A 99 3.13 -3.34 -7.53
C ASN A 99 4.64 -3.12 -7.37
N GLN A 100 5.11 -1.91 -7.64
CA GLN A 100 6.52 -1.55 -7.60
C GLN A 100 7.11 -1.67 -6.19
N ALA A 101 6.38 -1.23 -5.18
CA ALA A 101 6.84 -1.25 -3.79
C ALA A 101 6.05 -2.24 -2.92
N GLN A 102 6.74 -2.85 -1.98
CA GLN A 102 6.17 -3.73 -0.96
C GLN A 102 6.17 -3.05 0.39
N VAL A 103 5.30 -3.51 1.28
CA VAL A 103 5.34 -3.08 2.67
C VAL A 103 6.76 -3.31 3.21
N TYR A 104 7.27 -2.30 3.93
CA TYR A 104 8.61 -2.22 4.47
C TYR A 104 9.74 -1.90 3.47
N ASP A 105 9.44 -1.70 2.18
CA ASP A 105 10.41 -1.16 1.24
C ASP A 105 10.70 0.32 1.54
N ARG A 106 11.97 0.73 1.41
CA ARG A 106 12.38 2.13 1.36
C ARG A 106 12.12 2.68 -0.03
N VAL A 107 11.51 3.86 -0.09
CA VAL A 107 11.06 4.45 -1.35
C VAL A 107 11.43 5.92 -1.45
N GLU A 108 11.61 6.36 -2.69
CA GLU A 108 11.44 7.76 -3.06
C GLU A 108 10.02 7.97 -3.53
N ALA A 109 9.25 8.80 -2.82
CA ALA A 109 7.85 9.07 -3.12
C ALA A 109 7.57 10.58 -3.30
N SER A 110 6.43 10.90 -3.90
CA SER A 110 5.84 12.24 -3.89
C SER A 110 4.36 12.20 -3.55
N TYR A 111 3.82 13.37 -3.23
CA TYR A 111 2.41 13.52 -2.89
C TYR A 111 1.76 14.70 -3.58
N SER A 112 0.61 14.43 -4.17
CA SER A 112 -0.32 15.47 -4.61
C SER A 112 -1.43 15.63 -3.58
N LYS A 113 -1.49 16.80 -2.93
CA LYS A 113 -2.62 17.19 -2.07
C LYS A 113 -3.91 17.42 -2.86
N GLU A 114 -3.79 17.81 -4.13
CA GLU A 114 -4.95 18.11 -4.98
C GLU A 114 -5.61 16.84 -5.48
N ASP A 115 -4.80 15.83 -5.80
CA ASP A 115 -5.27 14.54 -6.34
C ASP A 115 -5.42 13.47 -5.26
N GLU A 116 -5.05 13.77 -4.00
CA GLU A 116 -5.01 12.79 -2.91
C GLU A 116 -4.25 11.52 -3.36
N TYR A 117 -3.04 11.72 -3.89
CA TYR A 117 -2.31 10.68 -4.62
C TYR A 117 -0.84 10.58 -4.20
N ILE A 118 -0.38 9.35 -3.98
CA ILE A 118 1.02 9.00 -3.73
C ILE A 118 1.61 8.32 -4.96
N GLU A 119 2.74 8.86 -5.42
CA GLU A 119 3.54 8.30 -6.51
C GLU A 119 4.83 7.72 -5.96
N ILE A 120 5.22 6.53 -6.43
CA ILE A 120 6.49 5.88 -6.09
C ILE A 120 7.45 6.09 -7.26
N HIS A 121 8.51 6.86 -7.03
CA HIS A 121 9.53 7.13 -8.04
C HIS A 121 10.56 6.01 -8.11
N ASP A 122 10.97 5.50 -6.95
CA ASP A 122 12.00 4.47 -6.86
C ASP A 122 11.87 3.63 -5.58
N VAL A 123 12.37 2.40 -5.64
CA VAL A 123 12.54 1.51 -4.48
C VAL A 123 14.03 1.42 -4.18
N THR A 124 14.45 2.04 -3.09
CA THR A 124 15.87 2.23 -2.76
C THR A 124 16.44 1.14 -1.85
N GLY A 125 15.60 0.21 -1.41
CA GLY A 125 15.99 -0.96 -0.61
C GLY A 125 14.86 -1.43 0.29
N THR A 126 15.19 -2.23 1.29
CA THR A 126 14.28 -2.59 2.38
C THR A 126 14.67 -1.83 3.65
N GLN A 127 13.71 -1.49 4.49
CA GLN A 127 14.03 -1.02 5.82
C GLN A 127 14.67 -2.19 6.59
N THR A 128 15.89 -2.01 7.10
CA THR A 128 16.46 -2.97 8.05
C THR A 128 15.88 -2.63 9.42
N PRO A 129 15.46 -3.62 10.24
CA PRO A 129 15.25 -3.38 11.67
C PRO A 129 16.48 -2.65 12.21
N ALA A 130 16.26 -1.57 12.96
CA ALA A 130 17.39 -0.89 13.58
C ALA A 130 18.11 -1.90 14.48
N GLU A 131 19.40 -2.16 14.23
CA GLU A 131 20.21 -2.92 15.16
C GLU A 131 20.21 -2.16 16.50
N THR A 132 19.46 -2.68 17.47
CA THR A 132 19.49 -2.18 18.85
C THR A 132 20.92 -2.35 19.36
N GLN A 133 21.65 -1.25 19.47
CA GLN A 133 22.93 -1.18 20.20
C GLN A 133 22.68 -1.10 21.71
#